data_AF-A0A959UIS6-F1
#
_entry.id   AF-A0A959UIS6-F1
#
_cell.length_a   1.000
_cell.length_b   1.000
_cell.length_c   1.000
_cell.angle_alpha   90.00
_cell.angle_beta   90.00
_cell.angle_gamma   90.00
#
_symmetry.space_group_name_H-M   'P 1'
#
loop_
_entity.id
_entity.type
_entity.pdbx_description
1 polymer ?
#
loop_
_entity_poly.entity_id
_entity_poly.type
_entity_poly.pdbx_seq_one_letter_code
_entity_poly.pdbx_strand_id
1 'polypeptide(L)'
;WLATHHGLVHTDSLFRILKTFEESDGLANNFLYGLISDANDNIWISSNRGISQFDPLTGHAINYGMEEGLQSLEFNTGAYFKRSNGEIFLGGIAGFNYFHPGKVKKHDISAKILIDKIIVNDAPFITDTCPMAKRFLELPWSHNTVSFGFGFIDYGTPRDIHIEYILEGHDREWIDAGTNGLVRYSRLRPGNYTFRIRTGSETGTSVAAAEVTLLIRKPFWMTYPFLVFTAFITLGGIIILVRYFTTKRMKKQIARLEREQEISLIRRRISSDLHDDIGSGLSKLAMISDTALMDLPEKNETTSKLKRIASEARQMTDQLRVIVWALNPRDDQLEGLLSYIRQQTGDYLDEFKIKCSIQMPEKIPDISVSAEFKRNVYYTIREAVHNAVRHGEPRNLQIIIETEKRFLSVRVIDDGKGFDPAQPNSGGNGLRIMKQRLSDLGGEASISSRPGNGTTIEMKIPI
;
A
#
# COMPACT_ATOMS: atom_id res chain seq x y z
N TRP A 1 5.52 82.09 -1.47
CA TRP A 1 4.35 81.20 -1.64
C TRP A 1 3.26 81.95 -2.36
N LEU A 2 2.61 81.31 -3.34
CA LEU A 2 1.55 81.89 -4.16
C LEU A 2 0.34 80.94 -4.16
N ALA A 3 -0.84 81.49 -3.93
CA ALA A 3 -2.11 80.79 -4.16
C ALA A 3 -2.47 80.93 -5.64
N THR A 4 -2.80 79.82 -6.28
CA THR A 4 -3.17 79.79 -7.70
C THR A 4 -4.41 78.91 -7.91
N HIS A 5 -4.89 78.85 -9.15
CA HIS A 5 -5.92 77.90 -9.58
C HIS A 5 -5.38 76.48 -9.80
N HIS A 6 -4.07 76.29 -9.69
CA HIS A 6 -3.35 75.03 -9.88
C HIS A 6 -2.52 74.67 -8.63
N GLY A 7 -3.06 74.97 -7.45
CA GLY A 7 -2.44 74.62 -6.18
C GLY A 7 -1.52 75.69 -5.60
N LEU A 8 -0.75 75.28 -4.58
CA LEU A 8 0.15 76.13 -3.81
C LEU A 8 1.54 76.12 -4.44
N VAL A 9 2.01 77.28 -4.88
CA VAL A 9 3.30 77.40 -5.56
C VAL A 9 4.36 78.00 -4.62
N HIS A 10 5.45 77.28 -4.45
CA HIS A 10 6.66 77.75 -3.78
C HIS A 10 7.58 78.41 -4.81
N THR A 11 8.03 79.63 -4.53
CA THR A 11 8.93 80.38 -5.42
C THR A 11 10.14 80.92 -4.66
N ASP A 12 11.22 81.18 -5.38
CA ASP A 12 12.32 81.99 -4.87
C ASP A 12 11.96 83.50 -4.88
N SER A 13 12.91 84.34 -4.48
CA SER A 13 12.75 85.80 -4.46
C SER A 13 12.65 86.44 -5.85
N LEU A 14 12.98 85.70 -6.92
CA LEU A 14 12.87 86.13 -8.31
C LEU A 14 11.62 85.53 -8.99
N PHE A 15 10.69 84.97 -8.22
CA PHE A 15 9.47 84.30 -8.69
C PHE A 15 9.70 83.08 -9.59
N ARG A 16 10.87 82.44 -9.50
CA ARG A 16 11.08 81.13 -10.15
C ARG A 16 10.39 80.05 -9.32
N ILE A 17 9.61 79.21 -9.99
CA ILE A 17 8.87 78.10 -9.36
C ILE A 17 9.87 77.05 -8.87
N LEU A 18 9.84 76.77 -7.57
CA LEU A 18 10.65 75.75 -6.92
C LEU A 18 9.88 74.43 -6.79
N LYS A 19 8.59 74.51 -6.41
CA LYS A 19 7.70 73.36 -6.26
C LYS A 19 6.24 73.80 -6.30
N THR A 20 5.37 72.94 -6.80
CA THR A 20 3.91 73.09 -6.73
C THR A 20 3.35 71.96 -5.88
N PHE A 21 2.35 72.26 -5.06
CA PHE A 21 1.59 71.30 -4.27
C PHE A 21 0.14 71.35 -4.71
N GLU A 22 -0.43 70.18 -5.02
CA GLU A 22 -1.78 70.01 -5.55
C GLU A 22 -2.64 69.11 -4.63
N GLU A 23 -3.88 68.83 -5.03
CA GLU A 23 -4.77 67.85 -4.40
C GLU A 23 -4.11 66.48 -4.26
N SER A 24 -3.33 66.06 -5.26
CA SER A 24 -2.56 64.80 -5.22
C SER A 24 -1.47 64.79 -4.14
N ASP A 25 -1.02 65.96 -3.67
CA ASP A 25 -0.05 66.11 -2.59
C ASP A 25 -0.71 66.30 -1.22
N GLY A 26 -2.05 66.19 -1.15
CA GLY A 26 -2.82 66.23 0.09
C GLY A 26 -3.54 67.54 0.38
N LEU A 27 -3.47 68.56 -0.50
CA LEU A 27 -4.30 69.77 -0.34
C LEU A 27 -5.79 69.46 -0.53
N ALA A 28 -6.67 70.24 0.12
CA ALA A 28 -8.11 70.03 0.03
C ALA A 28 -8.65 70.30 -1.39
N ASN A 29 -8.09 71.29 -2.10
CA ASN A 29 -8.43 71.61 -3.48
C ASN A 29 -7.31 72.38 -4.18
N ASN A 30 -7.26 72.30 -5.52
CA ASN A 30 -6.30 73.05 -6.34
C ASN A 30 -6.63 74.55 -6.48
N PHE A 31 -7.89 74.95 -6.29
CA PHE A 31 -8.32 76.33 -6.44
C PHE A 31 -8.19 77.06 -5.10
N LEU A 32 -7.12 77.84 -4.94
CA LEU A 32 -6.76 78.49 -3.67
C LEU A 32 -7.14 79.98 -3.68
N TYR A 33 -7.78 80.43 -2.60
CA TYR A 33 -8.29 81.80 -2.47
C TYR A 33 -7.46 82.72 -1.59
N GLY A 34 -6.85 82.18 -0.54
CA GLY A 34 -6.12 82.96 0.46
C GLY A 34 -5.08 82.12 1.18
N LEU A 35 -3.97 82.78 1.54
CA LEU A 35 -2.88 82.19 2.32
C LEU A 35 -2.63 83.06 3.55
N ILE A 36 -2.64 82.45 4.74
CA ILE A 36 -2.28 83.11 5.99
C ILE A 36 -1.31 82.22 6.76
N SER A 37 -0.13 82.73 7.09
CA SER A 37 0.78 82.03 8.01
C SER A 37 0.35 82.17 9.46
N ASP A 38 0.47 81.11 10.25
CA ASP A 38 0.31 81.17 11.71
C ASP A 38 1.64 81.52 12.41
N ALA A 39 1.70 81.39 13.75
CA ALA A 39 2.90 81.71 14.54
C ALA A 39 3.96 80.60 14.50
N ASN A 40 3.62 79.41 14.01
CA ASN A 40 4.51 78.26 13.87
C ASN A 40 4.91 78.03 12.40
N ASP A 41 4.78 79.08 11.57
CA ASP A 41 5.05 79.07 10.13
C ASP A 41 4.20 78.08 9.29
N ASN A 42 3.12 77.51 9.83
CA ASN A 42 2.17 76.77 9.00
C ASN A 42 1.35 77.75 8.16
N ILE A 43 1.02 77.34 6.94
CA ILE A 43 0.23 78.13 6.00
C ILE A 43 -1.21 77.62 6.03
N TRP A 44 -2.14 78.47 6.41
CA TRP A 44 -3.57 78.22 6.32
C TRP A 44 -4.09 78.70 4.97
N ILE A 45 -4.77 77.80 4.27
CA ILE A 45 -5.15 77.94 2.87
C ILE A 45 -6.66 77.78 2.75
N SER A 46 -7.37 78.80 2.27
CA SER A 46 -8.78 78.66 1.92
C SER A 46 -8.96 78.24 0.46
N SER A 47 -9.92 77.38 0.17
CA SER A 47 -10.10 76.78 -1.16
C SER A 47 -11.59 76.54 -1.52
N ASN A 48 -11.87 75.90 -2.66
CA ASN A 48 -13.23 75.45 -3.01
C ASN A 48 -13.71 74.21 -2.24
N ARG A 49 -12.82 73.51 -1.51
CA ARG A 49 -13.18 72.31 -0.73
C ARG A 49 -12.71 72.38 0.71
N GLY A 50 -12.84 73.55 1.33
CA GLY A 50 -12.52 73.76 2.73
C GLY A 50 -11.19 74.47 2.94
N ILE A 51 -10.60 74.23 4.11
CA ILE A 51 -9.35 74.88 4.55
C ILE A 51 -8.26 73.82 4.69
N SER A 52 -7.05 74.10 4.22
CA SER A 52 -5.85 73.28 4.47
C SER A 52 -4.88 74.00 5.39
N GLN A 53 -4.42 73.36 6.46
CA GLN A 53 -3.22 73.75 7.21
C GLN A 53 -2.03 73.02 6.60
N PHE A 54 -1.12 73.74 5.98
CA PHE A 54 0.04 73.21 5.27
C PHE A 54 1.33 73.52 6.04
N ASP A 55 2.10 72.48 6.34
CA ASP A 55 3.43 72.61 6.93
C ASP A 55 4.48 72.73 5.81
N PRO A 56 5.14 73.89 5.63
CA PRO A 56 6.10 74.08 4.57
C PRO A 56 7.40 73.29 4.73
N LEU A 57 7.71 72.77 5.93
CA LEU A 57 8.91 71.97 6.19
C LEU A 57 8.71 70.51 5.78
N THR A 58 7.58 69.91 6.13
CA THR A 58 7.26 68.51 5.82
C THR A 58 6.53 68.36 4.49
N GLY A 59 5.87 69.41 4.01
CA GLY A 59 4.98 69.37 2.85
C GLY A 59 3.64 68.69 3.12
N HIS A 60 3.32 68.39 4.39
CA HIS A 60 2.09 67.73 4.78
C HIS A 60 0.94 68.75 4.97
N ALA A 61 -0.26 68.38 4.51
CA ALA A 61 -1.46 69.19 4.69
C ALA A 61 -2.49 68.47 5.59
N ILE A 62 -3.16 69.23 6.47
CA ILE A 62 -4.32 68.77 7.23
C ILE A 62 -5.54 69.55 6.70
N ASN A 63 -6.58 68.84 6.29
CA ASN A 63 -7.76 69.43 5.67
C ASN A 63 -8.93 69.49 6.65
N TYR A 64 -9.69 70.59 6.58
CA TYR A 64 -10.87 70.85 7.40
C TYR A 64 -12.07 71.12 6.49
N GLY A 65 -13.20 70.49 6.77
CA GLY A 65 -14.46 70.58 6.03
C GLY A 65 -15.63 70.99 6.94
N MET A 66 -16.86 70.78 6.45
CA MET A 66 -18.07 71.19 7.19
C MET A 66 -18.26 70.44 8.52
N GLU A 67 -17.78 69.20 8.61
CA GLU A 67 -17.85 68.38 9.84
C GLU A 67 -17.01 68.97 10.97
N GLU A 68 -15.93 69.68 10.63
CA GLU A 68 -15.08 70.42 11.56
C GLU A 68 -15.62 71.82 11.89
N GLY A 69 -16.83 72.16 11.43
CA GLY A 69 -17.54 73.40 11.75
C GLY A 69 -17.34 74.54 10.74
N LEU A 70 -16.90 74.24 9.52
CA LEU A 70 -16.81 75.26 8.47
C LEU A 70 -18.19 75.75 8.01
N GLN A 71 -18.28 77.04 7.66
CA GLN A 71 -19.51 77.68 7.17
C GLN A 71 -20.03 77.04 5.87
N SER A 72 -19.09 76.62 5.02
CA SER A 72 -19.27 75.90 3.76
C SER A 72 -17.90 75.39 3.33
N LEU A 73 -17.87 74.52 2.32
CA LEU A 73 -16.64 74.11 1.66
C LEU A 73 -16.06 75.23 0.78
N GLU A 74 -16.90 76.10 0.25
CA GLU A 74 -16.47 77.13 -0.71
C GLU A 74 -16.14 78.46 -0.02
N PHE A 75 -14.89 78.90 -0.19
CA PHE A 75 -14.37 80.19 0.27
C PHE A 75 -14.27 81.20 -0.90
N ASN A 76 -14.02 82.47 -0.59
CA ASN A 76 -14.01 83.54 -1.59
C ASN A 76 -12.64 84.21 -1.75
N THR A 77 -12.33 84.64 -2.97
CA THR A 77 -11.11 85.37 -3.33
C THR A 77 -10.94 86.61 -2.47
N GLY A 78 -9.76 86.75 -1.84
CA GLY A 78 -9.43 87.94 -1.03
C GLY A 78 -10.16 88.02 0.32
N ALA A 79 -11.03 87.06 0.65
CA ALA A 79 -11.79 87.04 1.89
C ALA A 79 -10.99 86.36 3.02
N TYR A 80 -9.83 86.91 3.37
CA TYR A 80 -8.99 86.40 4.44
C TYR A 80 -8.37 87.54 5.25
N PHE A 81 -8.32 87.39 6.58
CA PHE A 81 -7.77 88.40 7.47
C PHE A 81 -7.12 87.75 8.69
N LYS A 82 -5.92 88.24 9.05
CA LYS A 82 -5.24 87.86 10.30
C LYS A 82 -5.25 89.05 11.25
N ARG A 83 -5.85 88.86 12.42
CA ARG A 83 -5.89 89.85 13.49
C ARG A 83 -4.54 89.90 14.22
N SER A 84 -4.22 91.03 14.86
CA SER A 84 -2.97 91.23 15.59
C SER A 84 -2.74 90.24 16.75
N ASN A 85 -3.80 89.66 17.31
CA ASN A 85 -3.73 88.62 18.34
C ASN A 85 -3.52 87.20 17.79
N GLY A 86 -3.38 87.04 16.47
CA GLY A 86 -3.15 85.75 15.81
C GLY A 86 -4.42 85.00 15.38
N GLU A 87 -5.62 85.54 15.61
CA GLU A 87 -6.87 84.98 15.07
C GLU A 87 -6.91 85.09 13.54
N ILE A 88 -7.33 84.03 12.88
CA ILE A 88 -7.51 83.95 11.44
C ILE A 88 -8.99 83.98 11.14
N PHE A 89 -9.37 84.80 10.15
CA PHE A 89 -10.72 84.93 9.61
C PHE A 89 -10.67 84.54 8.13
N LEU A 90 -11.58 83.66 7.71
CA LEU A 90 -11.72 83.21 6.33
C LEU A 90 -13.19 83.27 5.91
N GLY A 91 -13.48 84.03 4.88
CA GLY A 91 -14.83 84.26 4.36
C GLY A 91 -15.15 83.40 3.14
N GLY A 92 -16.42 83.02 3.02
CA GLY A 92 -16.92 82.25 1.89
C GLY A 92 -18.39 82.53 1.61
N ILE A 93 -19.07 81.57 0.98
CA ILE A 93 -20.41 81.79 0.40
C ILE A 93 -21.54 81.89 1.45
N ALA A 94 -21.36 81.33 2.65
CA ALA A 94 -22.34 81.29 3.73
C ALA A 94 -21.84 81.98 5.02
N GLY A 95 -20.98 83.00 4.87
CA GLY A 95 -20.47 83.81 5.98
C GLY A 95 -18.95 83.70 6.11
N PHE A 96 -18.45 83.58 7.33
CA PHE A 96 -17.02 83.43 7.60
C PHE A 96 -16.78 82.50 8.78
N ASN A 97 -15.64 81.82 8.77
CA ASN A 97 -15.07 81.14 9.91
C ASN A 97 -14.01 82.02 10.56
N TYR A 98 -13.89 81.95 11.88
CA TYR A 98 -12.74 82.48 12.59
C TYR A 98 -12.23 81.46 13.61
N PHE A 99 -10.92 81.39 13.77
CA PHE A 99 -10.29 80.49 14.74
C PHE A 99 -8.90 80.98 15.10
N HIS A 100 -8.40 80.50 16.24
CA HIS A 100 -7.01 80.70 16.63
C HIS A 100 -6.23 79.41 16.29
N PRO A 101 -5.21 79.44 15.40
CA PRO A 101 -4.49 78.24 14.97
C PRO A 101 -3.98 77.36 16.12
N GLY A 102 -3.38 77.98 17.15
CA GLY A 102 -2.88 77.27 18.33
C GLY A 102 -3.95 76.64 19.24
N LYS A 103 -5.25 76.85 18.97
CA LYS A 103 -6.38 76.23 19.70
C LYS A 103 -7.09 75.16 18.87
N VAL A 104 -6.71 74.98 17.60
CA VAL A 104 -7.25 73.89 16.78
C VAL A 104 -6.68 72.59 17.32
N LYS A 105 -7.54 71.78 17.94
CA LYS A 105 -7.14 70.48 18.46
C LYS A 105 -6.92 69.54 17.28
N LYS A 106 -5.77 68.86 17.25
CA LYS A 106 -5.57 67.71 16.38
C LYS A 106 -6.48 66.59 16.88
N HIS A 107 -7.25 65.97 15.99
CA HIS A 107 -8.12 64.86 16.36
C HIS A 107 -7.23 63.63 16.60
N ASP A 108 -6.88 63.34 17.86
CA ASP A 108 -6.27 62.06 18.20
C ASP A 108 -7.35 60.98 18.13
N ILE A 109 -7.32 60.19 17.05
CA ILE A 109 -8.18 59.02 16.88
C ILE A 109 -7.74 57.97 17.90
N SER A 110 -8.33 58.02 19.09
CA SER A 110 -8.24 56.94 20.09
C SER A 110 -9.56 56.16 20.14
N ALA A 111 -10.01 55.67 18.98
CA ALA A 111 -11.16 54.77 18.91
C ALA A 111 -10.86 53.47 19.69
N LYS A 112 -11.67 53.14 20.69
CA LYS A 112 -11.56 51.87 21.42
C LYS A 112 -12.31 50.78 20.64
N ILE A 113 -11.58 49.81 20.07
CA ILE A 113 -12.19 48.60 19.50
C ILE A 113 -12.50 47.61 20.63
N LEU A 114 -13.68 47.00 20.57
CA LEU A 114 -14.14 45.99 21.50
C LEU A 114 -14.67 44.78 20.72
N ILE A 115 -14.40 43.58 21.24
CA ILE A 115 -14.98 42.34 20.73
C ILE A 115 -16.33 42.15 21.42
N ASP A 116 -17.43 42.35 20.69
CA ASP A 116 -18.78 42.38 21.25
C ASP A 116 -19.50 41.02 21.15
N LYS A 117 -19.10 40.18 20.19
CA LYS A 117 -19.74 38.89 19.91
C LYS A 117 -18.70 37.80 19.68
N ILE A 118 -18.98 36.63 20.24
CA ILE A 118 -18.28 35.39 19.91
C ILE A 118 -19.35 34.40 19.47
N ILE A 119 -19.17 33.83 18.28
CA ILE A 119 -20.08 32.84 17.70
C ILE A 119 -19.29 31.56 17.50
N VAL A 120 -19.80 30.44 18.01
CA VAL A 120 -19.18 29.12 17.90
C VAL A 120 -20.15 28.20 17.17
N ASN A 121 -19.71 27.64 16.04
CA ASN A 121 -20.52 26.80 15.15
C ASN A 121 -21.90 27.41 14.84
N ASP A 122 -21.90 28.68 14.41
CA ASP A 122 -23.10 29.44 14.02
C ASP A 122 -24.11 29.72 15.15
N ALA A 123 -23.76 29.39 16.40
CA ALA A 123 -24.53 29.73 17.58
C ALA A 123 -23.79 30.78 18.44
N PRO A 124 -24.50 31.77 19.03
CA PRO A 124 -23.91 32.68 20.00
C PRO A 124 -23.25 31.89 21.14
N PHE A 125 -22.02 32.26 21.49
CA PHE A 125 -21.32 31.63 22.61
C PHE A 125 -21.94 32.08 23.93
N ILE A 126 -22.75 31.20 24.53
CA ILE A 126 -23.38 31.47 25.83
C ILE A 126 -22.34 31.26 26.93
N THR A 127 -22.08 32.30 27.70
CA THR A 127 -21.12 32.26 28.81
C THR A 127 -21.61 33.13 29.96
N ASP A 128 -21.15 32.79 31.15
CA ASP A 128 -21.31 33.54 32.41
C ASP A 128 -20.71 34.96 32.43
N THR A 129 -19.88 35.29 31.44
CA THR A 129 -19.09 36.51 31.38
C THR A 129 -19.36 37.18 30.04
N CYS A 130 -19.58 38.50 30.02
CA CYS A 130 -19.75 39.24 28.76
C CYS A 130 -18.59 38.92 27.78
N PRO A 131 -18.86 38.64 26.48
CA PRO A 131 -17.82 38.38 25.49
C PRO A 131 -16.70 39.42 25.48
N MET A 132 -17.04 40.69 25.74
CA MET A 132 -16.10 41.82 25.83
C MET A 132 -15.07 41.69 26.97
N ALA A 133 -15.38 40.93 28.02
CA ALA A 133 -14.49 40.70 29.16
C ALA A 133 -13.79 39.33 29.10
N LYS A 134 -14.10 38.49 28.10
CA LYS A 134 -13.59 37.13 27.99
C LYS A 134 -12.20 37.14 27.34
N ARG A 135 -11.15 36.96 28.13
CA ARG A 135 -9.76 36.88 27.63
C ARG A 135 -9.34 35.48 27.19
N PHE A 136 -10.01 34.44 27.68
CA PHE A 136 -9.69 33.05 27.41
C PHE A 136 -10.95 32.23 27.12
N LEU A 137 -10.90 31.47 26.03
CA LEU A 137 -11.96 30.61 25.54
C LEU A 137 -11.42 29.20 25.35
N GLU A 138 -12.03 28.23 26.02
CA GLU A 138 -11.70 26.82 25.86
C GLU A 138 -12.84 26.08 25.17
N LEU A 139 -12.56 25.50 24.00
CA LEU A 139 -13.55 24.81 23.18
C LEU A 139 -13.19 23.33 23.03
N PRO A 140 -14.19 22.42 23.03
CA PRO A 140 -13.97 21.04 22.62
C PRO A 140 -13.61 20.97 21.13
N TRP A 141 -12.98 19.89 20.70
CA TRP A 141 -12.57 19.68 19.31
C TRP A 141 -13.71 19.84 18.27
N SER A 142 -14.96 19.60 18.68
CA SER A 142 -16.15 19.72 17.83
C SER A 142 -16.61 21.16 17.61
N HIS A 143 -16.15 22.09 18.43
CA HIS A 143 -16.50 23.51 18.41
C HIS A 143 -15.34 24.31 17.80
N ASN A 144 -15.09 24.06 16.51
CA ASN A 144 -13.89 24.51 15.81
C ASN A 144 -14.15 25.55 14.71
N THR A 145 -15.38 26.04 14.60
CA THR A 145 -15.71 27.19 13.75
C THR A 145 -16.06 28.36 14.66
N VAL A 146 -15.23 29.39 14.66
CA VAL A 146 -15.33 30.52 15.60
C VAL A 146 -15.39 31.81 14.80
N SER A 147 -16.36 32.67 15.14
CA SER A 147 -16.47 34.02 14.58
C SER A 147 -16.38 35.07 15.69
N PHE A 148 -15.65 36.14 15.42
CA PHE A 148 -15.45 37.28 16.32
C PHE A 148 -16.14 38.49 15.72
N GLY A 149 -17.17 38.99 16.40
CA GLY A 149 -17.78 40.27 16.11
C GLY A 149 -17.06 41.36 16.88
N PHE A 150 -16.87 42.51 16.23
CA PHE A 150 -16.21 43.65 16.84
C PHE A 150 -16.93 44.95 16.47
N GLY A 151 -16.83 45.91 17.36
CA GLY A 151 -17.30 47.27 17.16
C GLY A 151 -16.29 48.27 17.71
N PHE A 152 -16.36 49.50 17.23
CA PHE A 152 -15.57 50.61 17.76
C PHE A 152 -16.52 51.68 18.29
N ILE A 153 -16.10 52.35 19.36
CA ILE A 153 -16.79 53.53 19.88
C ILE A 153 -15.95 54.73 19.47
N ASP A 154 -16.42 55.47 18.47
CA ASP A 154 -15.91 56.79 18.09
C ASP A 154 -17.08 57.76 17.99
N TYR A 155 -16.91 58.95 18.58
CA TYR A 155 -17.90 60.04 18.57
C TYR A 155 -17.50 61.15 17.57
N GLY A 156 -16.32 61.03 16.94
CA GLY A 156 -15.85 61.84 15.81
C GLY A 156 -16.09 61.14 14.47
N THR A 157 -16.00 61.89 13.37
CA THR A 157 -16.35 61.50 12.00
C THR A 157 -15.81 60.11 11.60
N PRO A 158 -16.64 59.06 11.43
CA PRO A 158 -16.18 57.67 11.37
C PRO A 158 -15.53 57.19 10.05
N ARG A 159 -15.20 58.07 9.10
CA ARG A 159 -14.95 57.66 7.70
C ARG A 159 -13.58 57.01 7.43
N ASP A 160 -12.58 57.24 8.27
CA ASP A 160 -11.18 56.91 7.91
C ASP A 160 -10.48 55.97 8.91
N ILE A 161 -11.21 55.05 9.53
CA ILE A 161 -10.62 54.05 10.44
C ILE A 161 -10.32 52.76 9.66
N HIS A 162 -9.03 52.46 9.47
CA HIS A 162 -8.59 51.17 8.96
C HIS A 162 -8.54 50.15 10.10
N ILE A 163 -9.10 48.96 9.92
CA ILE A 163 -9.17 47.93 10.96
C ILE A 163 -8.48 46.68 10.46
N GLU A 164 -7.52 46.20 11.24
CA GLU A 164 -6.79 44.98 10.92
C GLU A 164 -6.93 43.96 12.04
N TYR A 165 -6.99 42.69 11.65
CA TYR A 165 -7.03 41.56 12.58
C TYR A 165 -6.01 40.48 12.20
N ILE A 166 -5.70 39.62 13.17
CA ILE A 166 -4.90 38.41 12.97
C ILE A 166 -5.31 37.34 13.97
N LEU A 167 -5.33 36.07 13.53
CA LEU A 167 -5.39 34.91 14.42
C LEU A 167 -4.01 34.24 14.48
N GLU A 168 -3.26 34.56 15.52
CA GLU A 168 -1.96 33.94 15.78
C GLU A 168 -2.11 32.43 15.93
N GLY A 169 -1.28 31.67 15.21
CA GLY A 169 -1.40 30.21 15.10
C GLY A 169 -2.18 29.72 13.87
N HIS A 170 -2.85 30.64 13.13
CA HIS A 170 -3.52 30.34 11.85
C HIS A 170 -3.03 31.25 10.72
N ASP A 171 -3.08 32.56 10.92
CA ASP A 171 -2.68 33.56 9.93
C ASP A 171 -1.19 33.87 10.01
N ARG A 172 -0.62 34.36 8.90
CA ARG A 172 0.79 34.76 8.81
C ARG A 172 1.00 36.27 8.86
N GLU A 173 0.02 37.04 8.42
CA GLU A 173 0.07 38.50 8.28
C GLU A 173 -1.25 39.09 8.78
N TRP A 174 -1.26 40.40 9.04
CA TRP A 174 -2.46 41.14 9.41
C TRP A 174 -3.40 41.24 8.20
N ILE A 175 -4.70 41.11 8.44
CA ILE A 175 -5.75 41.11 7.42
C ILE A 175 -6.65 42.31 7.65
N ASP A 176 -6.90 43.08 6.59
CA ASP A 176 -7.87 44.18 6.59
C ASP A 176 -9.30 43.65 6.77
N ALA A 177 -10.00 44.15 7.78
CA ALA A 177 -11.38 43.79 8.09
C ALA A 177 -12.41 44.51 7.21
N GLY A 178 -11.99 45.55 6.47
CA GLY A 178 -12.86 46.44 5.73
C GLY A 178 -13.97 47.02 6.64
N THR A 179 -15.19 47.09 6.11
CA THR A 179 -16.37 47.56 6.87
C THR A 179 -17.15 46.45 7.58
N ASN A 180 -16.67 45.20 7.51
CA ASN A 180 -17.40 44.04 8.03
C ASN A 180 -17.01 43.77 9.49
N GLY A 181 -17.89 44.14 10.43
CA GLY A 181 -17.71 43.93 11.87
C GLY A 181 -17.76 42.47 12.35
N LEU A 182 -17.50 41.48 11.49
CA LEU A 182 -17.53 40.04 11.82
C LEU A 182 -16.47 39.27 11.04
N VAL A 183 -15.55 38.63 11.76
CA VAL A 183 -14.49 37.77 11.21
C VAL A 183 -14.79 36.32 11.54
N ARG A 184 -14.66 35.40 10.57
CA ARG A 184 -14.96 33.97 10.75
C ARG A 184 -13.76 33.08 10.41
N TYR A 185 -13.41 32.20 11.34
CA TYR A 185 -12.46 31.10 11.14
C TYR A 185 -13.18 29.76 11.18
N SER A 186 -13.09 29.01 10.08
CA SER A 186 -13.78 27.73 9.93
C SER A 186 -12.83 26.55 10.09
N ARG A 187 -13.27 25.51 10.83
CA ARG A 187 -12.54 24.24 11.01
C ARG A 187 -11.09 24.42 11.51
N LEU A 188 -10.90 25.24 12.53
CA LEU A 188 -9.62 25.37 13.22
C LEU A 188 -9.15 24.02 13.76
N ARG A 189 -7.84 23.77 13.70
CA ARG A 189 -7.25 22.53 14.21
C ARG A 189 -7.15 22.61 15.74
N PRO A 190 -7.03 21.47 16.44
CA PRO A 190 -6.72 21.50 17.87
C PRO A 190 -5.38 22.22 18.13
N GLY A 191 -5.41 23.24 18.99
CA GLY A 191 -4.26 24.11 19.21
C GLY A 191 -4.62 25.34 20.04
N ASN A 192 -3.59 26.13 20.32
CA ASN A 192 -3.71 27.44 20.95
C ASN A 192 -3.69 28.52 19.87
N TYR A 193 -4.63 29.44 19.94
CA TYR A 193 -4.75 30.58 19.04
C TYR A 193 -4.95 31.85 19.82
N THR A 194 -4.50 32.98 19.29
CA THR A 194 -4.79 34.30 19.88
C THR A 194 -5.31 35.22 18.79
N PHE A 195 -6.58 35.60 18.92
CA PHE A 195 -7.20 36.58 18.05
C PHE A 195 -6.83 37.98 18.53
N ARG A 196 -6.31 38.82 17.64
CA ARG A 196 -5.98 40.22 17.91
C ARG A 196 -6.59 41.14 16.87
N ILE A 197 -7.01 42.32 17.31
CA ILE A 197 -7.56 43.36 16.45
C ILE A 197 -7.01 44.73 16.85
N ARG A 198 -6.71 45.57 15.84
CA ARG A 198 -6.15 46.91 16.00
C ARG A 198 -6.74 47.89 15.00
N THR A 199 -6.77 49.17 15.37
CA THR A 199 -7.00 50.27 14.41
C THR A 199 -5.66 50.71 13.81
N GLY A 200 -5.69 51.07 12.53
CA GLY A 200 -4.66 51.84 11.85
C GLY A 200 -5.19 53.23 11.50
N SER A 201 -4.32 54.24 11.58
CA SER A 201 -4.50 55.57 10.97
C SER A 201 -3.56 55.68 9.78
N GLU A 202 -3.90 56.46 8.75
CA GLU A 202 -2.98 56.84 7.65
C GLU A 202 -1.65 57.42 8.19
N THR A 203 -1.65 57.98 9.41
CA THR A 203 -0.48 58.57 10.06
C THR A 203 0.38 57.59 10.89
N GLY A 204 0.12 56.28 10.83
CA GLY A 204 1.06 55.25 11.31
C GLY A 204 1.04 54.92 12.81
N THR A 205 0.08 55.42 13.59
CA THR A 205 -0.09 55.01 14.99
C THR A 205 -1.09 53.85 15.12
N SER A 206 -0.57 52.61 15.12
CA SER A 206 -1.34 51.42 15.44
C SER A 206 -1.49 51.25 16.95
N VAL A 207 -2.72 51.38 17.47
CA VAL A 207 -3.03 51.05 18.87
C VAL A 207 -3.69 49.68 18.90
N ALA A 208 -3.04 48.69 19.54
CA ALA A 208 -3.65 47.38 19.78
C ALA A 208 -4.82 47.52 20.75
N ALA A 209 -6.02 47.10 20.34
CA ALA A 209 -7.25 47.48 21.04
C ALA A 209 -7.93 46.31 21.78
N ALA A 210 -7.90 45.08 21.24
CA ALA A 210 -8.47 43.92 21.93
C ALA A 210 -7.81 42.59 21.51
N GLU A 211 -7.78 41.63 22.45
CA GLU A 211 -7.31 40.26 22.19
C GLU A 211 -8.13 39.20 22.94
N VAL A 212 -8.26 38.01 22.35
CA VAL A 212 -8.90 36.84 22.95
C VAL A 212 -8.07 35.59 22.63
N THR A 213 -7.67 34.86 23.67
CA THR A 213 -6.97 33.58 23.52
C THR A 213 -7.98 32.44 23.45
N LEU A 214 -7.80 31.54 22.48
CA LEU A 214 -8.65 30.38 22.21
C LEU A 214 -7.82 29.09 22.29
N LEU A 215 -8.28 28.12 23.08
CA LEU A 215 -7.75 26.75 23.12
C LEU A 215 -8.80 25.78 22.55
N ILE A 216 -8.48 25.10 21.46
CA ILE A 216 -9.27 23.99 20.91
C ILE A 216 -8.67 22.67 21.40
N ARG A 217 -9.38 21.98 22.30
CA ARG A 217 -8.92 20.70 22.86
C ARG A 217 -8.75 19.63 21.78
N LYS A 218 -7.75 18.76 21.95
CA LYS A 218 -7.59 17.56 21.11
C LYS A 218 -8.72 16.56 21.40
N PRO A 219 -9.25 15.84 20.39
CA PRO A 219 -10.21 14.77 20.62
C PRO A 219 -9.56 13.62 21.41
N PHE A 220 -10.37 12.89 22.18
CA PHE A 220 -9.86 11.84 23.07
C PHE A 220 -9.13 10.71 22.33
N TRP A 221 -9.52 10.40 21.08
CA TRP A 221 -8.87 9.35 20.28
C TRP A 221 -7.48 9.73 19.75
N MET A 222 -7.11 11.00 19.84
CA MET A 222 -5.76 11.48 19.49
C MET A 222 -4.84 11.58 20.72
N THR A 223 -5.31 11.15 21.89
CA THR A 223 -4.49 11.15 23.12
C THR A 223 -3.62 9.91 23.19
N TYR A 224 -2.40 10.04 23.75
CA TYR A 224 -1.47 8.92 23.91
C TYR A 224 -2.07 7.70 24.63
N PRO A 225 -2.84 7.83 25.72
CA PRO A 225 -3.45 6.67 26.38
C PRO A 225 -4.38 5.88 25.45
N PHE A 226 -5.19 6.57 24.64
CA PHE A 226 -6.09 5.91 23.69
C PHE A 226 -5.34 5.21 22.56
N LEU A 227 -4.30 5.85 22.00
CA LEU A 227 -3.45 5.25 20.97
C LEU A 227 -2.72 4.00 21.47
N VAL A 228 -2.19 4.04 22.69
CA VAL A 228 -1.55 2.88 23.32
C VAL A 228 -2.56 1.75 23.55
N PHE A 229 -3.75 2.07 24.08
CA PHE A 229 -4.80 1.09 24.30
C PHE A 229 -5.25 0.39 23.00
N THR A 230 -5.47 1.17 21.94
CA THR A 230 -5.85 0.62 20.62
C THR A 230 -4.72 -0.19 19.98
N ALA A 231 -3.44 0.19 20.18
CA ALA A 231 -2.30 -0.59 19.76
C ALA A 231 -2.23 -1.96 20.48
N PHE A 232 -2.54 -2.02 21.78
CA PHE A 232 -2.61 -3.29 22.51
C PHE A 232 -3.75 -4.20 22.04
N ILE A 233 -4.94 -3.64 21.82
CA ILE A 233 -6.09 -4.41 21.31
C ILE A 233 -5.79 -4.98 19.92
N THR A 234 -5.25 -4.14 19.03
CA THR A 234 -4.91 -4.58 17.67
C THR A 234 -3.82 -5.65 17.67
N LEU A 235 -2.77 -5.48 18.48
CA LEU A 235 -1.72 -6.50 18.65
C LEU A 235 -2.28 -7.82 19.23
N GLY A 236 -3.13 -7.75 20.25
CA GLY A 236 -3.80 -8.93 20.83
C GLY A 236 -4.67 -9.66 19.80
N GLY A 237 -5.43 -8.91 18.99
CA GLY A 237 -6.22 -9.46 17.88
C GLY A 237 -5.35 -10.16 16.84
N ILE A 238 -4.23 -9.56 16.44
CA ILE A 238 -3.27 -10.16 15.50
C ILE A 238 -2.68 -11.47 16.08
N ILE A 239 -2.28 -11.47 17.36
CA ILE A 239 -1.74 -12.67 18.02
C ILE A 239 -2.78 -13.81 18.02
N ILE A 240 -4.03 -13.51 18.37
CA ILE A 240 -5.12 -14.50 18.37
C ILE A 240 -5.35 -15.04 16.96
N LEU A 241 -5.38 -14.17 15.94
CA LEU A 241 -5.58 -14.55 14.55
C LEU A 241 -4.45 -15.46 14.03
N VAL A 242 -3.19 -15.08 14.28
CA VAL A 242 -2.02 -15.88 13.93
C VAL A 242 -2.09 -17.25 14.60
N ARG A 243 -2.36 -17.30 15.92
CA ARG A 243 -2.50 -18.56 16.67
C ARG A 243 -3.61 -19.46 16.14
N TYR A 244 -4.75 -18.88 15.75
CA TYR A 244 -5.86 -19.63 15.16
C TYR A 244 -5.43 -20.30 13.84
N PHE A 245 -4.81 -19.54 12.93
CA PHE A 245 -4.38 -20.08 11.63
C PHE A 245 -3.23 -21.07 11.73
N THR A 246 -2.24 -20.83 12.60
CA THR A 246 -1.12 -21.76 12.79
C THR A 246 -1.59 -23.09 13.37
N THR A 247 -2.45 -23.06 14.40
CA THR A 247 -3.02 -24.27 15.00
C THR A 247 -3.83 -25.07 13.98
N LYS A 248 -4.62 -24.40 13.13
CA LYS A 248 -5.40 -25.05 12.08
C LYS A 248 -4.52 -25.70 11.01
N ARG A 249 -3.40 -25.07 10.64
CA ARG A 249 -2.41 -25.64 9.71
C ARG A 249 -1.71 -26.86 10.33
N MET A 250 -1.26 -26.76 11.58
CA MET A 250 -0.60 -27.85 12.30
C MET A 250 -1.51 -29.08 12.40
N LYS A 251 -2.78 -28.91 12.79
CA LYS A 251 -3.74 -30.04 12.86
C LYS A 251 -3.90 -30.76 11.52
N LYS A 252 -3.93 -30.02 10.40
CA LYS A 252 -4.01 -30.63 9.06
C LYS A 252 -2.74 -31.40 8.68
N GLN A 253 -1.57 -30.89 9.06
CA GLN A 253 -0.29 -31.57 8.82
C GLN A 253 -0.19 -32.86 9.63
N ILE A 254 -0.56 -32.83 10.91
CA ILE A 254 -0.59 -34.00 11.79
C ILE A 254 -1.53 -35.06 11.21
N ALA A 255 -2.77 -34.69 10.86
CA ALA A 255 -3.74 -35.64 10.28
C ALA A 255 -3.29 -36.24 8.94
N ARG A 256 -2.44 -35.53 8.18
CA ARG A 256 -1.85 -36.07 6.94
C ARG A 256 -0.76 -37.11 7.25
N LEU A 257 0.14 -36.79 8.18
CA LEU A 257 1.21 -37.69 8.60
C LEU A 257 0.66 -38.96 9.24
N GLU A 258 -0.40 -38.85 10.05
CA GLU A 258 -1.09 -40.00 10.64
C GLU A 258 -1.64 -40.93 9.56
N ARG A 259 -2.31 -40.41 8.53
CA ARG A 259 -2.79 -41.22 7.40
C ARG A 259 -1.68 -41.90 6.62
N GLU A 260 -0.57 -41.19 6.38
CA GLU A 260 0.59 -41.75 5.69
C GLU A 260 1.20 -42.91 6.50
N GLN A 261 1.27 -42.77 7.82
CA GLN A 261 1.70 -43.85 8.72
C GLN A 261 0.73 -45.03 8.75
N GLU A 262 -0.58 -44.79 8.83
CA GLU A 262 -1.60 -45.84 8.81
C GLU A 262 -1.53 -46.67 7.53
N ILE A 263 -1.43 -46.02 6.37
CA ILE A 263 -1.29 -46.70 5.08
C ILE A 263 0.00 -47.53 5.03
N SER A 264 1.11 -47.00 5.56
CA SER A 264 2.39 -47.72 5.62
C SER A 264 2.30 -48.98 6.51
N LEU A 265 1.63 -48.87 7.68
CA LEU A 265 1.40 -50.00 8.57
C LEU A 265 0.51 -51.06 7.93
N ILE A 266 -0.57 -50.66 7.26
CA ILE A 266 -1.46 -51.57 6.54
C ILE A 266 -0.69 -52.30 5.43
N ARG A 267 0.13 -51.59 4.63
CA ARG A 267 0.96 -52.21 3.59
C ARG A 267 1.94 -53.22 4.16
N ARG A 268 2.64 -52.88 5.25
CA ARG A 268 3.56 -53.80 5.92
C ARG A 268 2.83 -55.05 6.42
N ARG A 269 1.66 -54.88 7.03
CA ARG A 269 0.84 -56.00 7.51
C ARG A 269 0.40 -56.91 6.37
N ILE A 270 -0.20 -56.35 5.32
CA ILE A 270 -0.61 -57.12 4.13
C ILE A 270 0.60 -57.87 3.55
N SER A 271 1.74 -57.21 3.43
CA SER A 271 2.97 -57.83 2.94
C SER A 271 3.41 -59.02 3.80
N SER A 272 3.30 -58.94 5.12
CA SER A 272 3.62 -60.04 6.05
C SER A 272 2.63 -61.18 5.91
N ASP A 273 1.32 -60.88 5.99
CA ASP A 273 0.25 -61.88 5.90
C ASP A 273 0.31 -62.64 4.55
N LEU A 274 0.63 -61.94 3.45
CA LEU A 274 0.86 -62.55 2.15
C LEU A 274 2.06 -63.50 2.15
N HIS A 275 3.19 -63.13 2.79
CA HIS A 275 4.38 -63.96 2.84
C HIS A 275 4.15 -65.23 3.68
N ASP A 276 3.56 -65.07 4.86
CA ASP A 276 3.45 -66.14 5.86
C ASP A 276 2.35 -67.13 5.50
N ASP A 277 1.14 -66.68 5.14
CA ASP A 277 -0.01 -67.58 4.94
C ASP A 277 -0.08 -68.11 3.50
N ILE A 278 -0.08 -67.21 2.51
CA ILE A 278 -0.26 -67.59 1.10
C ILE A 278 1.05 -68.18 0.54
N GLY A 279 2.19 -67.56 0.86
CA GLY A 279 3.50 -68.01 0.38
C GLY A 279 3.86 -69.40 0.90
N SER A 280 3.71 -69.63 2.20
CA SER A 280 3.94 -70.94 2.81
C SER A 280 2.94 -71.99 2.32
N GLY A 281 1.66 -71.63 2.19
CA GLY A 281 0.61 -72.52 1.70
C GLY A 281 0.87 -73.02 0.28
N LEU A 282 1.21 -72.12 -0.65
CA LEU A 282 1.54 -72.48 -2.03
C LEU A 282 2.81 -73.31 -2.14
N SER A 283 3.85 -72.96 -1.35
CA SER A 283 5.09 -73.73 -1.30
C SER A 283 4.85 -75.16 -0.81
N LYS A 284 3.99 -75.33 0.20
CA LYS A 284 3.55 -76.65 0.68
C LYS A 284 2.77 -77.43 -0.37
N LEU A 285 1.86 -76.78 -1.11
CA LEU A 285 1.13 -77.41 -2.21
C LEU A 285 2.06 -77.90 -3.32
N ALA A 286 3.05 -77.11 -3.70
CA ALA A 286 4.08 -77.51 -4.66
C ALA A 286 4.87 -78.72 -4.14
N MET A 287 5.32 -78.68 -2.87
CA MET A 287 6.07 -79.77 -2.24
C MET A 287 5.27 -81.08 -2.18
N ILE A 288 4.02 -81.04 -1.72
CA ILE A 288 3.15 -82.22 -1.65
C ILE A 288 2.90 -82.79 -3.05
N SER A 289 2.73 -81.92 -4.04
CA SER A 289 2.55 -82.34 -5.44
C SER A 289 3.81 -83.01 -5.98
N ASP A 290 5.00 -82.47 -5.70
CA ASP A 290 6.28 -83.07 -6.10
C ASP A 290 6.54 -84.42 -5.42
N THR A 291 6.23 -84.55 -4.12
CA THR A 291 6.36 -85.85 -3.43
C THR A 291 5.39 -86.88 -4.01
N ALA A 292 4.14 -86.49 -4.29
CA ALA A 292 3.16 -87.39 -4.91
C ALA A 292 3.55 -87.82 -6.33
N LEU A 293 4.34 -87.00 -7.04
CA LEU A 293 4.88 -87.34 -8.36
C LEU A 293 6.01 -88.38 -8.31
N MET A 294 6.72 -88.52 -7.18
CA MET A 294 7.76 -89.54 -7.01
C MET A 294 7.18 -90.95 -6.86
N ASP A 295 5.97 -91.05 -6.30
CA ASP A 295 5.29 -92.33 -6.01
C ASP A 295 4.44 -92.86 -7.17
N LEU A 296 4.30 -92.11 -8.27
CA LEU A 296 3.43 -92.43 -9.41
C LEU A 296 4.23 -92.78 -10.68
N PRO A 297 3.80 -93.79 -11.48
CA PRO A 297 4.44 -94.10 -12.75
C PRO A 297 4.33 -92.94 -13.77
N GLU A 298 5.40 -92.71 -14.53
CA GLU A 298 5.63 -91.51 -15.37
C GLU A 298 4.55 -91.21 -16.43
N LYS A 299 3.79 -92.22 -16.89
CA LYS A 299 2.83 -92.12 -18.01
C LYS A 299 1.36 -92.17 -17.58
N ASN A 300 1.01 -91.64 -16.40
CA ASN A 300 -0.38 -91.58 -15.94
C ASN A 300 -0.98 -90.17 -16.10
N GLU A 301 -2.27 -90.08 -16.43
CA GLU A 301 -2.97 -88.79 -16.57
C GLU A 301 -2.92 -87.99 -15.25
N THR A 302 -3.00 -88.67 -14.12
CA THR A 302 -2.85 -88.10 -12.76
C THR A 302 -1.48 -87.44 -12.56
N THR A 303 -0.40 -88.06 -13.07
CA THR A 303 0.96 -87.50 -13.03
C THR A 303 1.03 -86.19 -13.82
N SER A 304 0.33 -86.08 -14.95
CA SER A 304 0.26 -84.83 -15.72
C SER A 304 -0.51 -83.71 -14.99
N LYS A 305 -1.62 -84.06 -14.31
CA LYS A 305 -2.41 -83.11 -13.50
C LYS A 305 -1.64 -82.62 -12.28
N LEU A 306 -0.92 -83.50 -11.58
CA LEU A 306 -0.08 -83.14 -10.44
C LEU A 306 1.12 -82.27 -10.85
N LYS A 307 1.79 -82.57 -11.97
CA LYS A 307 2.83 -81.69 -12.53
C LYS A 307 2.30 -80.30 -12.81
N ARG A 308 1.07 -80.21 -13.33
CA ARG A 308 0.41 -78.93 -13.59
C ARG A 308 0.11 -78.17 -12.29
N ILE A 309 -0.46 -78.82 -11.28
CA ILE A 309 -0.72 -78.20 -9.96
C ILE A 309 0.59 -77.69 -9.32
N ALA A 310 1.64 -78.51 -9.31
CA ALA A 310 2.94 -78.13 -8.78
C ALA A 310 3.52 -76.91 -9.51
N SER A 311 3.40 -76.88 -10.84
CA SER A 311 3.86 -75.76 -11.66
C SER A 311 3.03 -74.49 -11.42
N GLU A 312 1.71 -74.59 -11.30
CA GLU A 312 0.82 -73.45 -11.03
C GLU A 312 1.05 -72.90 -9.62
N ALA A 313 1.28 -73.77 -8.62
CA ALA A 313 1.62 -73.37 -7.27
C ALA A 313 2.96 -72.61 -7.22
N ARG A 314 4.01 -73.12 -7.87
CA ARG A 314 5.30 -72.42 -8.01
C ARG A 314 5.15 -71.06 -8.69
N GLN A 315 4.40 -71.02 -9.80
CA GLN A 315 4.14 -69.78 -10.52
C GLN A 315 3.41 -68.74 -9.65
N MET A 316 2.45 -69.17 -8.83
CA MET A 316 1.77 -68.30 -7.88
C MET A 316 2.72 -67.80 -6.77
N THR A 317 3.61 -68.65 -6.25
CA THR A 317 4.63 -68.23 -5.26
C THR A 317 5.55 -67.15 -5.84
N ASP A 318 5.98 -67.28 -7.09
CA ASP A 318 6.83 -66.27 -7.74
C ASP A 318 6.08 -64.95 -7.98
N GLN A 319 4.81 -65.01 -8.39
CA GLN A 319 3.97 -63.82 -8.52
C GLN A 319 3.74 -63.13 -7.17
N LEU A 320 3.52 -63.91 -6.12
CA LEU A 320 3.34 -63.42 -4.76
C LEU A 320 4.60 -62.73 -4.23
N ARG A 321 5.79 -63.30 -4.48
CA ARG A 321 7.08 -62.69 -4.09
C ARG A 321 7.23 -61.27 -4.65
N VAL A 322 6.82 -61.07 -5.90
CA VAL A 322 6.85 -59.74 -6.53
C VAL A 322 5.84 -58.79 -5.89
N ILE A 323 4.65 -59.27 -5.52
CA ILE A 323 3.63 -58.45 -4.84
C ILE A 323 4.09 -58.04 -3.44
N VAL A 324 4.62 -58.99 -2.65
CA VAL A 324 5.17 -58.75 -1.30
C VAL A 324 6.28 -57.69 -1.38
N TRP A 325 7.22 -57.85 -2.30
CA TRP A 325 8.28 -56.87 -2.53
C TRP A 325 7.74 -55.49 -2.98
N ALA A 326 6.78 -55.46 -3.91
CA ALA A 326 6.21 -54.20 -4.39
C ALA A 326 5.42 -53.46 -3.30
N LEU A 327 4.82 -54.17 -2.34
CA LEU A 327 4.09 -53.59 -1.21
C LEU A 327 4.98 -53.18 -0.03
N ASN A 328 6.23 -53.65 0.03
CA ASN A 328 7.15 -53.34 1.12
C ASN A 328 7.62 -51.87 1.06
N PRO A 329 7.28 -51.02 2.05
CA PRO A 329 7.64 -49.60 2.02
C PRO A 329 9.14 -49.32 2.10
N ARG A 330 9.95 -50.28 2.58
CA ARG A 330 11.42 -50.14 2.62
C ARG A 330 12.04 -50.06 1.23
N ASP A 331 11.34 -50.60 0.24
CA ASP A 331 11.79 -50.69 -1.15
C ASP A 331 11.07 -49.67 -2.04
N ASP A 332 10.46 -48.63 -1.47
CA ASP A 332 9.73 -47.60 -2.23
C ASP A 332 10.66 -46.60 -2.92
N GLN A 333 11.98 -46.74 -2.80
CA GLN A 333 12.95 -45.91 -3.53
C GLN A 333 13.27 -46.50 -4.91
N LEU A 334 13.52 -45.63 -5.90
CA LEU A 334 13.93 -46.05 -7.25
C LEU A 334 15.17 -46.95 -7.23
N GLU A 335 16.12 -46.69 -6.34
CA GLU A 335 17.30 -47.54 -6.14
C GLU A 335 16.94 -48.98 -5.75
N GLY A 336 15.92 -49.15 -4.91
CA GLY A 336 15.39 -50.47 -4.52
C GLY A 336 14.79 -51.22 -5.71
N LEU A 337 14.04 -50.51 -6.57
CA LEU A 337 13.51 -51.05 -7.83
C LEU A 337 14.63 -51.54 -8.76
N LEU A 338 15.65 -50.71 -9.00
CA LEU A 338 16.75 -51.05 -9.90
C LEU A 338 17.60 -52.19 -9.36
N SER A 339 17.85 -52.21 -8.05
CA SER A 339 18.58 -53.30 -7.38
C SER A 339 17.83 -54.63 -7.50
N TYR A 340 16.50 -54.62 -7.30
CA TYR A 340 15.66 -55.81 -7.44
C TYR A 340 15.64 -56.33 -8.88
N ILE A 341 15.46 -55.45 -9.87
CA ILE A 341 15.51 -55.82 -11.29
C ILE A 341 16.86 -56.44 -11.64
N ARG A 342 17.97 -55.82 -11.22
CA ARG A 342 19.32 -56.33 -11.49
C ARG A 342 19.51 -57.73 -10.93
N GLN A 343 19.12 -57.96 -9.68
CA GLN A 343 19.25 -59.25 -9.03
C GLN A 343 18.40 -60.32 -9.73
N GLN A 344 17.09 -60.07 -9.90
CA GLN A 344 16.18 -61.06 -10.49
C GLN A 344 16.50 -61.38 -11.96
N THR A 345 16.98 -60.39 -12.71
CA THR A 345 17.35 -60.58 -14.12
C THR A 345 18.67 -61.34 -14.25
N GLY A 346 19.63 -61.07 -13.36
CA GLY A 346 20.88 -61.83 -13.28
C GLY A 346 20.61 -63.30 -12.97
N ASP A 347 19.87 -63.56 -11.88
CA ASP A 347 19.52 -64.92 -11.44
C ASP A 347 18.83 -65.73 -12.55
N TYR A 348 17.92 -65.09 -13.31
CA TYR A 348 17.21 -65.73 -14.42
C TYR A 348 18.12 -66.07 -15.62
N LEU A 349 19.05 -65.18 -15.98
CA LEU A 349 19.89 -65.37 -17.17
C LEU A 349 21.05 -66.35 -16.94
N ASP A 350 21.52 -66.45 -15.70
CA ASP A 350 22.54 -67.43 -15.29
C ASP A 350 22.06 -68.87 -15.51
N GLU A 351 20.76 -69.14 -15.35
CA GLU A 351 20.15 -70.46 -15.61
C GLU A 351 20.29 -70.90 -17.07
N PHE A 352 20.26 -69.96 -18.01
CA PHE A 352 20.32 -70.22 -19.46
C PHE A 352 21.73 -70.06 -20.07
N LYS A 353 22.76 -69.79 -19.25
CA LYS A 353 24.16 -69.56 -19.69
C LYS A 353 24.32 -68.46 -20.76
N ILE A 354 23.46 -67.44 -20.74
CA ILE A 354 23.50 -66.31 -21.68
C ILE A 354 24.42 -65.23 -21.10
N LYS A 355 25.33 -64.67 -21.90
CA LYS A 355 26.17 -63.55 -21.45
C LYS A 355 25.32 -62.29 -21.30
N CYS A 356 25.10 -61.84 -20.06
CA CYS A 356 24.34 -60.64 -19.77
C CYS A 356 25.25 -59.47 -19.35
N SER A 357 25.00 -58.27 -19.87
CA SER A 357 25.58 -57.03 -19.38
C SER A 357 24.47 -56.07 -18.95
N ILE A 358 24.43 -55.75 -17.66
CA ILE A 358 23.46 -54.80 -17.10
C ILE A 358 24.19 -53.50 -16.74
N GLN A 359 23.86 -52.42 -17.46
CA GLN A 359 24.37 -51.07 -17.19
C GLN A 359 23.37 -50.31 -16.34
N MET A 360 23.83 -49.83 -15.18
CA MET A 360 23.07 -49.01 -14.25
C MET A 360 23.46 -47.54 -14.43
N PRO A 361 22.56 -46.59 -14.13
CA PRO A 361 22.90 -45.18 -14.18
C PRO A 361 23.96 -44.83 -13.13
N GLU A 362 24.91 -43.95 -13.46
CA GLU A 362 25.98 -43.53 -12.52
C GLU A 362 25.41 -42.79 -11.30
N LYS A 363 24.28 -42.11 -11.46
CA LYS A 363 23.56 -41.42 -10.37
C LYS A 363 22.09 -41.80 -10.41
N ILE A 364 21.63 -42.47 -9.37
CA ILE A 364 20.21 -42.76 -9.17
C ILE A 364 19.59 -41.60 -8.39
N PRO A 365 18.53 -40.94 -8.88
CA PRO A 365 17.87 -39.89 -8.14
C PRO A 365 17.08 -40.47 -6.95
N ASP A 366 17.06 -39.75 -5.82
CA ASP A 366 16.30 -40.09 -4.62
C ASP A 366 14.80 -39.79 -4.83
N ILE A 367 14.11 -40.71 -5.50
CA ILE A 367 12.71 -40.60 -5.88
C ILE A 367 11.95 -41.81 -5.33
N SER A 368 10.88 -41.54 -4.60
CA SER A 368 9.96 -42.58 -4.14
C SER A 368 8.98 -42.98 -5.26
N VAL A 369 8.91 -44.28 -5.53
CA VAL A 369 8.07 -44.91 -6.55
C VAL A 369 6.93 -45.69 -5.91
N SER A 370 5.76 -45.67 -6.54
CA SER A 370 4.59 -46.39 -6.04
C SER A 370 4.71 -47.91 -6.23
N ALA A 371 3.96 -48.68 -5.44
CA ALA A 371 3.87 -50.14 -5.60
C ALA A 371 3.42 -50.54 -7.02
N GLU A 372 2.50 -49.78 -7.62
CA GLU A 372 2.04 -49.97 -8.99
C GLU A 372 3.16 -49.71 -10.00
N PHE A 373 3.90 -48.61 -9.83
CA PHE A 373 5.07 -48.30 -10.64
C PHE A 373 6.09 -49.43 -10.59
N LYS A 374 6.51 -49.86 -9.38
CA LYS A 374 7.45 -50.98 -9.18
C LYS A 374 7.01 -52.24 -9.93
N ARG A 375 5.74 -52.61 -9.78
CA ARG A 375 5.17 -53.82 -10.37
C ARG A 375 5.12 -53.76 -11.89
N ASN A 376 4.62 -52.65 -12.44
CA ASN A 376 4.48 -52.48 -13.89
C ASN A 376 5.83 -52.40 -14.59
N VAL A 377 6.80 -51.66 -14.02
CA VAL A 377 8.17 -51.59 -14.57
C VAL A 377 8.83 -52.96 -14.54
N TYR A 378 8.85 -53.62 -13.37
CA TYR A 378 9.48 -54.94 -13.23
C TYR A 378 8.89 -55.97 -14.19
N TYR A 379 7.55 -56.10 -14.25
CA TYR A 379 6.94 -57.08 -15.13
C TYR A 379 7.10 -56.77 -16.63
N THR A 380 7.26 -55.50 -17.00
CA THR A 380 7.54 -55.11 -18.38
C THR A 380 8.95 -55.51 -18.78
N ILE A 381 9.95 -55.22 -17.92
CA ILE A 381 11.34 -55.64 -18.15
C ILE A 381 11.45 -57.16 -18.17
N ARG A 382 10.80 -57.86 -17.22
CA ARG A 382 10.79 -59.33 -17.17
C ARG A 382 10.21 -59.94 -18.44
N GLU A 383 9.14 -59.37 -18.98
CA GLU A 383 8.52 -59.83 -20.23
C GLU A 383 9.46 -59.61 -21.43
N ALA A 384 10.13 -58.45 -21.50
CA ALA A 384 11.13 -58.18 -22.55
C ALA A 384 12.28 -59.20 -22.51
N VAL A 385 12.84 -59.46 -21.32
CA VAL A 385 13.92 -60.44 -21.12
C VAL A 385 13.43 -61.86 -21.45
N HIS A 386 12.25 -62.26 -20.98
CA HIS A 386 11.70 -63.59 -21.25
C HIS A 386 11.46 -63.82 -22.75
N ASN A 387 10.98 -62.80 -23.46
CA ASN A 387 10.80 -62.86 -24.92
C ASN A 387 12.13 -63.00 -25.65
N ALA A 388 13.17 -62.28 -25.23
CA ALA A 388 14.52 -62.43 -25.78
C ALA A 388 15.03 -63.87 -25.60
N VAL A 389 14.95 -64.44 -24.39
CA VAL A 389 15.46 -65.80 -24.10
C VAL A 389 14.67 -66.87 -24.86
N ARG A 390 13.33 -66.82 -24.82
CA ARG A 390 12.48 -67.88 -25.37
C ARG A 390 12.32 -67.84 -26.89
N HIS A 391 12.31 -66.65 -27.48
CA HIS A 391 12.02 -66.48 -28.90
C HIS A 391 13.24 -66.01 -29.70
N GLY A 392 14.16 -65.27 -29.08
CA GLY A 392 15.37 -64.76 -29.72
C GLY A 392 16.51 -65.78 -29.78
N GLU A 393 16.64 -66.66 -28.77
CA GLU A 393 17.82 -67.52 -28.58
C GLU A 393 19.17 -66.76 -28.68
N PRO A 394 19.34 -65.64 -27.95
CA PRO A 394 20.53 -64.79 -28.08
C PRO A 394 21.77 -65.43 -27.44
N ARG A 395 22.94 -65.05 -27.94
CA ARG A 395 24.23 -65.32 -27.28
C ARG A 395 24.57 -64.26 -26.24
N ASN A 396 24.18 -63.02 -26.50
CA ASN A 396 24.41 -61.87 -25.65
C ASN A 396 23.12 -61.07 -25.45
N LEU A 397 22.89 -60.65 -24.20
CA LEU A 397 21.78 -59.78 -23.84
C LEU A 397 22.32 -58.58 -23.06
N GLN A 398 21.93 -57.38 -23.45
CA GLN A 398 22.34 -56.14 -22.80
C GLN A 398 21.11 -55.39 -22.29
N ILE A 399 21.16 -54.96 -21.02
CA ILE A 399 20.13 -54.13 -20.41
C ILE A 399 20.79 -52.82 -20.02
N ILE A 400 20.31 -51.71 -20.58
CA ILE A 400 20.81 -50.37 -20.29
C ILE A 400 19.70 -49.61 -19.57
N ILE A 401 19.99 -49.16 -18.36
CA ILE A 401 19.09 -48.34 -17.57
C ILE A 401 19.71 -46.96 -17.39
N GLU A 402 19.00 -45.93 -17.83
CA GLU A 402 19.42 -44.54 -17.78
C GLU A 402 18.33 -43.68 -17.15
N THR A 403 18.74 -42.69 -16.35
CA THR A 403 17.82 -41.72 -15.74
C THR A 403 18.05 -40.35 -16.38
N GLU A 404 17.11 -39.91 -17.22
CA GLU A 404 17.18 -38.63 -17.94
C GLU A 404 16.15 -37.65 -17.37
N LYS A 405 16.58 -36.70 -16.54
CA LYS A 405 15.75 -35.65 -15.92
C LYS A 405 14.53 -36.19 -15.14
N ARG A 406 13.43 -36.50 -15.85
CA ARG A 406 12.13 -36.98 -15.34
C ARG A 406 11.69 -38.29 -16.01
N PHE A 407 12.60 -39.00 -16.66
CA PHE A 407 12.31 -40.28 -17.29
C PHE A 407 13.32 -41.33 -16.89
N LEU A 408 12.82 -42.53 -16.62
CA LEU A 408 13.58 -43.77 -16.60
C LEU A 408 13.53 -44.36 -18.02
N SER A 409 14.69 -44.41 -18.67
CA SER A 409 14.87 -45.09 -19.95
C SER A 409 15.43 -46.47 -19.68
N VAL A 410 14.77 -47.51 -20.22
CA VAL A 410 15.25 -48.89 -20.14
C VAL A 410 15.31 -49.47 -21.54
N ARG A 411 16.47 -49.93 -21.95
CA ARG A 411 16.70 -50.62 -23.22
C ARG A 411 17.11 -52.06 -22.98
N VAL A 412 16.37 -53.00 -23.56
CA VAL A 412 16.71 -54.44 -23.56
C VAL A 412 17.08 -54.81 -24.99
N ILE A 413 18.33 -55.22 -25.19
CA ILE A 413 18.94 -55.49 -26.50
C ILE A 413 19.40 -56.94 -26.52
N ASP A 414 18.95 -57.72 -27.49
CA ASP A 414 19.41 -59.08 -27.75
C ASP A 414 20.01 -59.22 -29.15
N ASP A 415 20.95 -60.16 -29.31
CA ASP A 415 21.59 -60.50 -30.59
C ASP A 415 21.02 -61.76 -31.26
N GLY A 416 19.77 -62.10 -30.93
CA GLY A 416 19.12 -63.33 -31.35
C GLY A 416 18.63 -63.34 -32.80
N LYS A 417 17.71 -64.26 -33.10
CA LYS A 417 17.14 -64.47 -34.44
C LYS A 417 16.44 -63.24 -35.01
N GLY A 418 15.91 -62.36 -34.16
CA GLY A 418 15.09 -61.23 -34.59
C GLY A 418 13.86 -61.63 -35.40
N PHE A 419 13.01 -60.68 -35.75
CA PHE A 419 11.81 -60.92 -36.56
C PHE A 419 11.41 -59.66 -37.34
N ASP A 420 10.51 -59.82 -38.32
CA ASP A 420 9.95 -58.70 -39.04
C ASP A 420 8.71 -58.14 -38.30
N PRO A 421 8.77 -56.92 -37.73
CA PRO A 421 7.65 -56.35 -36.99
C PRO A 421 6.44 -56.00 -37.88
N ALA A 422 6.55 -56.04 -39.21
CA ALA A 422 5.45 -55.74 -40.13
C ALA A 422 4.54 -56.94 -40.44
N GLN A 423 4.88 -58.17 -40.02
CA GLN A 423 4.03 -59.34 -40.25
C GLN A 423 2.81 -59.40 -39.30
N PRO A 424 1.63 -59.90 -39.74
CA PRO A 424 0.38 -59.80 -38.98
C PRO A 424 0.31 -60.62 -37.68
N ASN A 425 1.37 -61.36 -37.32
CA ASN A 425 1.45 -62.21 -36.13
C ASN A 425 2.78 -62.12 -35.38
N SER A 426 3.70 -61.23 -35.79
CA SER A 426 5.03 -61.12 -35.17
C SER A 426 5.05 -60.31 -33.88
N GLY A 427 3.99 -59.54 -33.59
CA GLY A 427 3.75 -58.92 -32.29
C GLY A 427 2.83 -59.79 -31.42
N GLY A 428 3.37 -60.81 -30.76
CA GLY A 428 2.60 -61.62 -29.79
C GLY A 428 1.95 -60.76 -28.69
N ASN A 429 1.08 -61.37 -27.88
CA ASN A 429 0.38 -60.69 -26.77
C ASN A 429 1.33 -59.94 -25.81
N GLY A 430 2.60 -60.33 -25.71
CA GLY A 430 3.61 -59.70 -24.86
C GLY A 430 3.83 -58.21 -25.12
N LEU A 431 3.99 -57.78 -26.38
CA LEU A 431 4.23 -56.35 -26.69
C LEU A 431 3.02 -55.48 -26.35
N ARG A 432 1.81 -55.99 -26.59
CA ARG A 432 0.56 -55.30 -26.24
C ARG A 432 0.45 -55.11 -24.72
N ILE A 433 0.76 -56.15 -23.95
CA ILE A 433 0.74 -56.10 -22.48
C ILE A 433 1.80 -55.13 -21.95
N MET A 434 3.02 -55.14 -22.51
CA MET A 434 4.07 -54.19 -22.15
C MET A 434 3.66 -52.74 -22.43
N LYS A 435 3.12 -52.45 -23.62
CA LYS A 435 2.62 -51.12 -23.96
C LYS A 435 1.48 -50.67 -23.05
N GLN A 436 0.55 -51.56 -22.71
CA GLN A 436 -0.54 -51.24 -21.81
C GLN A 436 -0.02 -50.89 -20.41
N ARG A 437 0.85 -51.72 -19.83
CA ARG A 437 1.43 -51.47 -18.49
C ARG A 437 2.21 -50.18 -18.40
N LEU A 438 2.94 -49.81 -19.45
CA LEU A 438 3.65 -48.54 -19.49
C LEU A 438 2.71 -47.36 -19.73
N SER A 439 1.68 -47.53 -20.57
CA SER A 439 0.65 -46.51 -20.79
C SER A 439 -0.10 -46.18 -19.50
N ASP A 440 -0.36 -47.17 -18.63
CA ASP A 440 -0.94 -46.96 -17.30
C ASP A 440 -0.06 -46.07 -16.41
N LEU A 441 1.26 -46.05 -16.67
CA LEU A 441 2.22 -45.15 -16.02
C LEU A 441 2.47 -43.85 -16.80
N GLY A 442 1.79 -43.63 -17.93
CA GLY A 442 2.06 -42.50 -18.83
C GLY A 442 3.38 -42.61 -19.62
N GLY A 443 3.96 -43.81 -19.68
CA GLY A 443 5.15 -44.14 -20.45
C GLY A 443 4.84 -44.82 -21.79
N GLU A 444 5.89 -45.06 -22.57
CA GLU A 444 5.80 -45.67 -23.90
C GLU A 444 6.83 -46.80 -24.06
N ALA A 445 6.48 -47.80 -24.87
CA ALA A 445 7.39 -48.84 -25.32
C ALA A 445 7.46 -48.88 -26.85
N SER A 446 8.66 -48.91 -27.38
CA SER A 446 8.96 -49.12 -28.79
C SER A 446 9.75 -50.42 -28.98
N ILE A 447 9.62 -51.02 -30.15
CA ILE A 447 10.35 -52.24 -30.52
C ILE A 447 11.00 -52.04 -31.89
N SER A 448 12.26 -52.45 -32.00
CA SER A 448 13.00 -52.49 -33.24
C SER A 448 13.61 -53.88 -33.37
N SER A 449 13.17 -54.66 -34.37
CA SER A 449 13.68 -56.00 -34.64
C SER A 449 13.98 -56.14 -36.13
N ARG A 450 15.00 -56.93 -36.47
CA ARG A 450 15.31 -57.30 -37.85
C ARG A 450 15.69 -58.78 -37.89
N PRO A 451 15.17 -59.58 -38.84
CA PRO A 451 15.60 -60.97 -38.99
C PRO A 451 17.13 -61.08 -39.12
N GLY A 452 17.73 -61.94 -38.30
CA GLY A 452 19.17 -62.18 -38.19
C GLY A 452 19.98 -61.15 -37.39
N ASN A 453 19.37 -60.08 -36.88
CA ASN A 453 20.05 -58.97 -36.19
C ASN A 453 19.49 -58.68 -34.78
N GLY A 454 18.80 -59.64 -34.18
CA GLY A 454 18.25 -59.51 -32.83
C GLY A 454 17.09 -58.53 -32.69
N THR A 455 16.76 -58.19 -31.44
CA THR A 455 15.66 -57.27 -31.08
C THR A 455 16.10 -56.26 -30.04
N THR A 456 15.58 -55.05 -30.15
CA THR A 456 15.72 -53.98 -29.15
C THR A 456 14.34 -53.53 -28.71
N ILE A 457 14.10 -53.55 -27.41
CA ILE A 457 12.91 -52.99 -26.78
C ILE A 457 13.35 -51.77 -25.96
N GLU A 458 12.79 -50.62 -26.27
CA GLU A 458 13.05 -49.37 -25.55
C GLU A 458 11.79 -48.95 -24.80
N MET A 459 11.97 -48.64 -23.52
CA MET A 459 10.91 -48.27 -22.60
C MET A 459 11.26 -46.90 -22.02
N LYS A 460 10.32 -45.97 -22.10
CA LYS A 460 10.47 -44.62 -21.55
C LYS A 460 9.35 -44.35 -20.57
N ILE A 461 9.72 -44.17 -19.30
CA ILE A 461 8.77 -44.20 -18.18
C ILE A 461 8.95 -42.92 -17.37
N PRO A 462 7.91 -42.11 -17.15
CA PRO A 462 8.05 -40.89 -16.34
C PRO A 462 8.32 -41.25 -14.87
N ILE A 463 9.29 -40.56 -14.24
CA ILE A 463 9.69 -40.72 -12.82
C ILE A 463 9.56 -39.42 -12.05
#